data_AF-L8WKR8-F1
#
_entry.id   AF-L8WKR8-F1
#
_cell.length_a   1.000
_cell.length_b   1.000
_cell.length_c   1.000
_cell.angle_alpha   90.00
_cell.angle_beta   90.00
_cell.angle_gamma   90.00
#
_symmetry.space_group_name_H-M   'P 1'
#
loop_
_entity.id
_entity.type
_entity.pdbx_description
1 polymer ?
#
loop_
_entity_poly.entity_id
_entity_poly.type
_entity_poly.pdbx_seq_one_letter_code
_entity_poly.pdbx_strand_id
1 'polypeptide(L)'
;MFSKSLVSFVLLAVLSSGVDARMRTIERDGRALYGRRFGQEQNPAISELSSACQGNVCGVLAGKAVGTLLAASPECAQQDLADDIIDAARTQDAATQTKMIDIAKRFRQAEKNTLHRVMPSWLDLTRLRTLPITQMISSTLHANVLSRRAPKQTPRP
;
A
#
# COMPACT_ATOMS: atom_id res chain seq x y z
N MET A 1 58.88 -9.33 21.69
CA MET A 1 58.82 -7.86 21.54
C MET A 1 57.99 -7.58 20.30
N PHE A 2 56.76 -7.08 20.46
CA PHE A 2 55.90 -6.75 19.33
C PHE A 2 56.39 -5.46 18.69
N SER A 3 56.69 -5.49 17.39
CA SER A 3 57.14 -4.32 16.65
C SER A 3 56.04 -3.26 16.62
N LYS A 4 56.38 -1.99 16.90
CA LYS A 4 55.44 -0.86 16.89
C LYS A 4 54.69 -0.72 15.55
N SER A 5 55.31 -1.19 14.47
CA SER A 5 54.70 -1.21 13.13
C SER A 5 53.53 -2.21 13.03
N LEU A 6 53.60 -3.32 13.76
CA LEU A 6 52.57 -4.36 13.74
C LEU A 6 51.29 -3.88 14.44
N VAL A 7 51.43 -3.09 15.51
CA VAL A 7 50.30 -2.47 16.20
C VAL A 7 49.56 -1.48 15.29
N SER A 8 50.28 -0.67 14.50
CA SER A 8 49.64 0.24 13.52
C SER A 8 48.90 -0.51 12.42
N PHE A 9 49.45 -1.61 11.91
CA PHE A 9 48.78 -2.42 10.89
C PHE A 9 47.52 -3.11 11.42
N VAL A 10 47.54 -3.62 12.66
CA VAL A 10 46.36 -4.23 13.29
C VAL A 10 45.28 -3.17 13.56
N LEU A 11 45.66 -1.97 14.02
CA LEU A 11 44.70 -0.89 14.24
C LEU A 11 44.05 -0.45 12.92
N LEU A 12 44.84 -0.28 11.85
CA LEU A 12 44.33 0.09 10.54
C LEU A 12 43.42 -1.00 9.94
N ALA A 13 43.75 -2.28 10.14
CA ALA A 13 42.91 -3.40 9.70
C ALA A 13 41.56 -3.43 10.44
N VAL A 14 41.56 -3.17 11.76
CA VAL A 14 40.34 -3.11 12.59
C VAL A 14 39.48 -1.87 12.28
N LEU A 15 40.09 -0.74 11.92
CA LEU A 15 39.32 0.44 11.48
C LEU A 15 38.78 0.28 10.04
N SER A 16 39.43 -0.50 9.17
CA SER A 16 38.96 -0.74 7.81
C SER A 16 37.81 -1.74 7.71
N SER A 17 37.59 -2.59 8.73
CA SER A 17 36.48 -3.54 8.77
C SER A 17 35.16 -2.94 9.27
N GLY A 18 35.11 -1.61 9.45
CA GLY A 18 33.91 -0.89 9.81
C GLY A 18 32.97 -0.65 8.63
N VAL A 19 31.72 -1.09 8.81
CA VAL A 19 30.48 -0.57 8.18
C VAL A 19 30.01 -1.18 6.84
N ASP A 20 30.03 -2.51 6.68
CA ASP A 20 29.27 -3.18 5.60
C ASP A 20 27.82 -3.54 5.97
N ALA A 21 27.41 -3.36 7.24
CA ALA A 21 26.07 -3.79 7.68
C ALA A 21 24.91 -2.92 7.16
N ARG A 22 25.15 -1.65 6.81
CA ARG A 22 24.11 -0.73 6.31
C ARG A 22 23.88 -0.76 4.80
N MET A 23 24.78 -1.36 4.01
CA MET A 23 24.61 -1.39 2.55
C MET A 23 23.55 -2.39 2.06
N ARG A 24 23.16 -3.38 2.89
CA ARG A 24 22.19 -4.41 2.50
C ARG A 24 20.72 -4.04 2.75
N THR A 25 20.46 -2.99 3.52
CA THR A 25 19.10 -2.61 3.88
C THR A 25 18.80 -1.26 3.27
N ILE A 26 17.84 -1.22 2.36
CA ILE A 26 17.37 0.05 1.80
C ILE A 26 16.70 0.81 2.93
N GLU A 27 17.27 1.95 3.30
CA GLU A 27 16.70 2.83 4.32
C GLU A 27 15.88 3.92 3.62
N ARG A 28 14.71 4.24 4.18
CA ARG A 28 13.92 5.42 3.80
C ARG A 28 13.43 6.12 5.05
N ASP A 29 13.59 7.45 5.08
CA ASP A 29 13.18 8.29 6.22
C ASP A 29 13.76 7.80 7.57
N GLY A 30 15.02 7.32 7.56
CA GLY A 30 15.73 6.83 8.75
C GLY A 30 15.24 5.49 9.29
N ARG A 31 14.37 4.78 8.56
CA ARG A 31 13.89 3.44 8.91
C ARG A 31 14.41 2.41 7.91
N ALA A 32 14.90 1.30 8.45
CA ALA A 32 15.23 0.11 7.68
C ALA A 32 13.97 -0.44 6.99
N LEU A 33 14.00 -0.56 5.66
CA LEU A 33 12.95 -1.25 4.91
C LEU A 33 13.34 -2.71 4.77
N TYR A 34 12.52 -3.58 5.36
CA TYR A 34 12.61 -5.01 5.13
C TYR A 34 11.72 -5.38 3.95
N GLY A 35 12.32 -5.94 2.90
CA GLY A 35 11.56 -6.46 1.76
C GLY A 35 10.74 -7.66 2.22
N ARG A 36 9.41 -7.58 2.07
CA ARG A 36 8.56 -8.76 2.20
C ARG A 36 8.74 -9.68 1.00
N ARG A 37 8.82 -10.98 1.23
CA ARG A 37 8.92 -11.97 0.15
C ARG A 37 7.57 -12.03 -0.60
N PHE A 38 7.57 -11.62 -1.86
CA PHE A 38 6.43 -11.77 -2.76
C PHE A 38 5.96 -13.24 -2.75
N GLY A 39 4.67 -13.47 -2.47
CA GLY A 39 4.06 -14.80 -2.44
C GLY A 39 4.16 -15.57 -1.13
N GLN A 40 4.97 -15.12 -0.15
CA GLN A 40 5.19 -15.84 1.13
C GLN A 40 4.66 -15.05 2.34
N GLU A 41 4.65 -13.72 2.27
CA GLU A 41 4.21 -12.83 3.36
C GLU A 41 3.03 -11.94 2.95
N GLN A 42 2.25 -12.42 1.97
CA GLN A 42 1.07 -11.73 1.47
C GLN A 42 -0.10 -11.84 2.44
N ASN A 43 -1.09 -10.95 2.29
CA ASN A 43 -2.31 -11.03 3.07
C ASN A 43 -2.99 -12.41 2.85
N PRO A 44 -3.37 -13.14 3.93
CA PRO A 44 -3.98 -14.45 3.82
C PRO A 44 -5.27 -14.47 2.97
N ALA A 45 -5.97 -13.35 2.86
CA ALA A 45 -7.14 -13.22 2.00
C ALA A 45 -6.86 -13.57 0.52
N ILE A 46 -5.64 -13.34 0.02
CA ILE A 46 -5.27 -13.65 -1.38
C ILE A 46 -5.14 -15.15 -1.60
N SER A 47 -4.48 -15.85 -0.67
CA SER A 47 -4.38 -17.32 -0.72
C SER A 47 -5.73 -17.99 -0.50
N GLU A 48 -6.54 -17.46 0.41
CA GLU A 48 -7.91 -17.92 0.63
C GLU A 48 -8.77 -17.73 -0.62
N LEU A 49 -8.65 -16.60 -1.31
CA LEU A 49 -9.36 -16.36 -2.58
C LEU A 49 -9.03 -17.42 -3.62
N SER A 50 -7.75 -17.77 -3.79
CA SER A 50 -7.31 -18.75 -4.79
C SER A 50 -7.89 -20.15 -4.59
N SER A 51 -8.26 -20.49 -3.35
CA SER A 51 -8.84 -21.78 -2.96
C SER A 51 -10.35 -21.72 -2.68
N ALA A 52 -10.96 -20.53 -2.76
CA ALA A 52 -12.34 -20.32 -2.37
C ALA A 52 -13.35 -20.95 -3.34
N CYS A 53 -13.05 -20.99 -4.63
CA CYS A 53 -13.94 -21.55 -5.64
C CYS A 53 -13.24 -22.53 -6.59
N GLN A 54 -14.01 -23.49 -7.12
CA GLN A 54 -13.53 -24.43 -8.12
C GLN A 54 -13.47 -23.76 -9.49
N GLY A 55 -12.29 -23.79 -10.12
CA GLY A 55 -12.07 -23.32 -11.48
C GLY A 55 -11.03 -22.21 -11.59
N ASN A 56 -10.77 -21.81 -12.84
CA ASN A 56 -9.71 -20.85 -13.15
C ASN A 56 -10.03 -19.41 -12.65
N VAL A 57 -11.30 -19.10 -12.39
CA VAL A 57 -11.77 -17.74 -12.08
C VAL A 57 -11.14 -17.21 -10.78
N CYS A 58 -11.19 -17.98 -9.70
CA CYS A 58 -10.59 -17.58 -8.42
C CYS A 58 -9.06 -17.47 -8.51
N GLY A 59 -8.41 -18.34 -9.27
CA GLY A 59 -6.96 -18.26 -9.52
C GLY A 59 -6.55 -16.97 -10.25
N VAL A 60 -7.32 -16.58 -11.28
CA VAL A 60 -7.09 -15.33 -12.02
C VAL A 60 -7.34 -14.10 -11.14
N LEU A 61 -8.42 -14.09 -10.36
CA LEU A 61 -8.72 -12.99 -9.43
C LEU A 61 -7.66 -12.86 -8.34
N ALA A 62 -7.17 -13.97 -7.79
CA ALA A 62 -6.07 -13.97 -6.83
C ALA A 62 -4.76 -13.45 -7.43
N GLY A 63 -4.45 -13.79 -8.69
CA GLY A 63 -3.30 -13.24 -9.41
C GLY A 63 -3.40 -11.72 -9.59
N LYS A 64 -4.58 -11.21 -9.94
CA LYS A 64 -4.85 -9.76 -10.04
C LYS A 64 -4.73 -9.06 -8.68
N ALA A 65 -5.16 -9.71 -7.60
CA ALA A 65 -5.16 -9.15 -6.25
C ALA A 65 -3.78 -8.67 -5.80
N VAL A 66 -2.73 -9.45 -6.09
CA VAL A 66 -1.34 -9.07 -5.77
C VAL A 66 -0.95 -7.75 -6.43
N GLY A 67 -1.32 -7.55 -7.70
CA GLY A 67 -1.01 -6.34 -8.46
C GLY A 67 -1.66 -5.09 -7.87
N THR A 68 -2.87 -5.21 -7.32
CA THR A 68 -3.60 -4.05 -6.75
C THR A 68 -3.05 -3.58 -5.40
N LEU A 69 -2.29 -4.43 -4.70
CA LEU A 69 -1.65 -4.09 -3.44
C LEU A 69 -0.26 -3.47 -3.61
N LEU A 70 0.24 -3.36 -4.85
CA LEU A 70 1.53 -2.74 -5.13
C LEU A 70 1.47 -1.22 -4.93
N ALA A 71 2.62 -0.63 -4.57
CA ALA A 71 2.76 0.83 -4.37
C ALA A 71 2.33 1.65 -5.59
N ALA A 72 2.58 1.13 -6.79
CA ALA A 72 2.30 1.80 -8.07
C ALA A 72 0.87 1.56 -8.57
N SER A 73 0.05 0.80 -7.84
CA SER A 73 -1.32 0.49 -8.27
C SER A 73 -2.24 1.70 -8.15
N PRO A 74 -3.17 1.92 -9.11
CA PRO A 74 -4.10 3.04 -9.07
C PRO A 74 -4.92 3.09 -7.77
N GLU A 75 -5.38 4.28 -7.39
CA GLU A 75 -6.05 4.51 -6.11
C GLU A 75 -7.27 3.61 -5.90
N CYS A 76 -8.13 3.48 -6.91
CA CYS A 76 -9.35 2.68 -6.84
C CYS A 76 -9.17 1.20 -7.21
N ALA A 77 -8.00 0.76 -7.67
CA ALA A 77 -7.81 -0.58 -8.25
C ALA A 77 -8.19 -1.73 -7.29
N GLN A 78 -7.97 -1.52 -5.99
CA GLN A 78 -8.33 -2.49 -4.96
C GLN A 78 -9.84 -2.49 -4.65
N GLN A 79 -10.56 -1.40 -4.94
CA GLN A 79 -12.03 -1.35 -4.87
C GLN A 79 -12.62 -2.04 -6.09
N ASP A 80 -12.13 -1.69 -7.29
CA ASP A 80 -12.59 -2.26 -8.56
C ASP A 80 -12.43 -3.80 -8.55
N LEU A 81 -11.30 -4.31 -8.06
CA LEU A 81 -11.12 -5.75 -7.95
C LEU A 81 -11.99 -6.40 -6.86
N ALA A 82 -12.30 -5.69 -5.77
CA ALA A 82 -13.21 -6.21 -4.76
C ALA A 82 -14.63 -6.36 -5.35
N ASP A 83 -15.04 -5.42 -6.20
CA ASP A 83 -16.31 -5.49 -6.94
C ASP A 83 -16.29 -6.66 -7.94
N ASP A 84 -15.21 -6.86 -8.69
CA ASP A 84 -15.02 -8.03 -9.57
C ASP A 84 -15.15 -9.36 -8.80
N ILE A 85 -14.60 -9.45 -7.58
CA ILE A 85 -14.73 -10.65 -6.73
C ILE A 85 -16.19 -10.86 -6.33
N ILE A 86 -16.92 -9.80 -5.97
CA ILE A 86 -18.34 -9.88 -5.60
C ILE A 86 -19.19 -10.29 -6.80
N ASP A 87 -18.91 -9.76 -7.99
CA ASP A 87 -19.63 -10.13 -9.20
C ASP A 87 -19.34 -11.58 -9.60
N ALA A 88 -18.09 -12.03 -9.51
CA ALA A 88 -17.73 -13.43 -9.72
C ALA A 88 -18.42 -14.36 -8.71
N ALA A 89 -18.53 -13.93 -7.44
CA ALA A 89 -19.18 -14.70 -6.39
C ALA A 89 -20.66 -15.00 -6.70
N ARG A 90 -21.36 -14.14 -7.45
CA ARG A 90 -22.77 -14.36 -7.85
C ARG A 90 -22.95 -15.57 -8.78
N THR A 91 -21.89 -16.03 -9.44
CA THR A 91 -21.91 -17.20 -10.33
C THR A 91 -21.63 -18.51 -9.62
N GLN A 92 -21.29 -18.46 -8.33
CA GLN A 92 -20.94 -19.62 -7.53
C GLN A 92 -22.11 -20.10 -6.67
N ASP A 93 -21.96 -21.26 -6.03
CA ASP A 93 -22.94 -21.74 -5.05
C ASP A 93 -23.02 -20.81 -3.83
N ALA A 94 -24.14 -20.87 -3.09
CA ALA A 94 -24.41 -19.95 -1.98
C ALA A 94 -23.35 -19.97 -0.86
N ALA A 95 -22.72 -21.13 -0.62
CA ALA A 95 -21.68 -21.25 0.41
C ALA A 95 -20.37 -20.60 -0.07
N THR A 96 -19.97 -20.84 -1.31
CA THR A 96 -18.81 -20.21 -1.94
C THR A 96 -19.00 -18.71 -2.11
N GLN A 97 -20.19 -18.28 -2.51
CA GLN A 97 -20.53 -16.86 -2.64
C GLN A 97 -20.32 -16.12 -1.32
N THR A 98 -20.81 -16.68 -0.21
CA THR A 98 -20.65 -16.09 1.13
C THR A 98 -19.18 -15.98 1.52
N LYS A 99 -18.38 -17.02 1.24
CA LYS A 99 -16.92 -17.01 1.47
C LYS A 99 -16.21 -15.95 0.65
N MET A 100 -16.51 -15.85 -0.65
CA MET A 100 -15.89 -14.87 -1.54
C MET A 100 -16.22 -13.43 -1.14
N ILE A 101 -17.46 -13.16 -0.70
CA ILE A 101 -17.86 -11.84 -0.19
C ILE A 101 -17.09 -11.50 1.09
N ASP A 102 -16.92 -12.45 2.01
CA ASP A 102 -16.14 -12.23 3.23
C ASP A 102 -14.66 -11.96 2.92
N ILE A 103 -14.08 -12.72 1.98
CA ILE A 103 -12.73 -12.49 1.48
C ILE A 103 -12.60 -11.10 0.84
N ALA A 104 -13.57 -10.66 0.03
CA ALA A 104 -13.56 -9.33 -0.57
C ALA A 104 -13.56 -8.22 0.49
N LYS A 105 -14.32 -8.38 1.58
CA LYS A 105 -14.32 -7.43 2.72
C LYS A 105 -12.95 -7.37 3.40
N ARG A 106 -12.32 -8.52 3.67
CA ARG A 106 -10.97 -8.58 4.27
C ARG A 106 -9.91 -8.03 3.31
N PHE A 107 -10.05 -8.30 2.02
CA PHE A 107 -9.16 -7.79 0.99
C PHE A 107 -9.18 -6.26 0.91
N ARG A 108 -10.34 -5.62 1.10
CA ARG A 108 -10.45 -4.16 1.21
C ARG A 108 -9.74 -3.56 2.42
N GLN A 109 -9.50 -4.36 3.45
CA GLN A 109 -8.74 -3.97 4.64
C GLN A 109 -7.23 -4.23 4.50
N ALA A 110 -6.81 -4.90 3.41
CA ALA A 110 -5.40 -5.14 3.17
C ALA A 110 -4.67 -3.83 2.90
N GLU A 111 -3.57 -3.61 3.62
CA GLU A 111 -2.71 -2.46 3.41
C GLU A 111 -1.97 -2.58 2.07
N LYS A 112 -1.94 -1.49 1.29
CA LYS A 112 -1.05 -1.40 0.12
C LYS A 112 0.40 -1.38 0.58
N ASN A 113 1.30 -1.89 -0.26
CA ASN A 113 2.75 -1.74 -0.15
C ASN A 113 3.22 -0.30 -0.42
N THR A 114 2.51 0.69 0.11
CA THR A 114 2.95 2.08 0.07
C THR A 114 3.77 2.37 1.32
N LEU A 115 4.93 2.98 1.15
CA LEU A 115 5.57 3.72 2.24
C LEU A 115 4.57 4.75 2.71
N HIS A 116 4.36 4.86 4.03
CA HIS A 116 3.46 5.85 4.60
C HIS A 116 3.94 7.27 4.23
N ARG A 117 3.51 7.74 3.07
CA ARG A 117 3.53 9.12 2.60
C ARG A 117 2.31 9.24 1.68
N VAL A 118 1.12 9.25 2.29
CA VAL A 118 0.27 10.45 2.34
C VAL A 118 -0.26 10.80 0.94
N MET A 119 -1.47 10.32 0.65
CA MET A 119 -2.47 11.23 0.11
C MET A 119 -2.76 12.22 1.25
N PRO A 120 -2.49 13.52 1.13
CA PRO A 120 -2.72 14.42 2.23
C PRO A 120 -4.19 14.82 2.25
N SER A 121 -4.98 14.13 3.07
CA SER A 121 -6.18 14.76 3.62
C SER A 121 -5.85 15.67 4.82
N TRP A 122 -4.57 15.72 5.24
CA TRP A 122 -4.13 16.43 6.46
C TRP A 122 -3.11 17.55 6.23
N LEU A 123 -2.73 17.89 4.99
CA LEU A 123 -1.78 19.00 4.73
C LEU A 123 -2.38 20.41 4.92
N ASP A 124 -3.45 20.59 5.70
CA ASP A 124 -4.03 21.93 5.90
C ASP A 124 -4.46 22.27 7.33
N LEU A 125 -4.17 21.46 8.35
CA LEU A 125 -4.48 21.84 9.74
C LEU A 125 -3.39 22.69 10.40
N THR A 126 -2.15 22.61 9.93
CA THR A 126 -1.05 23.47 10.39
C THR A 126 -0.94 24.78 9.62
N ARG A 127 -1.56 24.90 8.43
CA ARG A 127 -1.56 26.14 7.63
C ARG A 127 -2.78 27.02 7.86
N LEU A 128 -3.90 26.46 8.34
CA LEU A 128 -5.06 27.25 8.77
C LEU A 128 -4.88 27.98 10.11
N ARG A 129 -3.85 27.65 10.89
CA ARG A 129 -3.56 28.33 12.18
C ARG A 129 -2.85 29.68 12.03
N THR A 130 -2.37 30.02 10.84
CA THR A 130 -1.62 31.27 10.60
C THR A 130 -2.34 32.23 9.66
N LEU A 131 -3.54 31.89 9.18
CA LEU A 131 -4.34 32.82 8.39
C LEU A 131 -5.20 33.69 9.31
N PRO A 132 -5.15 35.03 9.16
CA PRO A 132 -5.98 35.92 9.95
C PRO A 132 -7.48 35.61 9.70
N ILE A 133 -8.24 35.62 10.80
CA ILE A 133 -9.66 35.23 10.92
C ILE A 133 -10.57 35.88 9.85
N THR A 134 -10.16 37.01 9.27
CA THR A 134 -10.94 37.79 8.32
C THR A 134 -11.10 37.16 6.93
N GLN A 135 -10.30 36.17 6.53
CA GLN A 135 -10.48 35.50 5.22
C GLN A 135 -11.32 34.21 5.25
N MET A 136 -11.71 33.72 6.43
CA MET A 136 -12.40 32.43 6.55
C MET A 136 -13.87 32.47 6.07
N ILE A 137 -14.52 33.64 6.05
CA ILE A 137 -15.95 33.77 5.76
C ILE A 137 -16.24 33.82 4.24
N SER A 138 -15.29 34.27 3.42
CA SER A 138 -15.52 34.44 1.97
C SER A 138 -15.39 33.13 1.16
N SER A 139 -14.68 32.13 1.70
CA SER A 139 -14.33 30.90 0.98
C SER A 139 -15.38 29.79 1.11
N THR A 140 -16.18 29.82 2.18
CA THR A 140 -17.23 28.82 2.44
C THR A 140 -18.44 28.96 1.52
N LEU A 141 -18.72 30.16 1.00
CA LEU A 141 -19.83 30.36 0.05
C LEU A 141 -19.52 29.85 -1.37
N HIS A 142 -18.27 29.89 -1.83
CA HIS A 142 -17.91 29.44 -3.18
C HIS A 142 -17.81 27.91 -3.31
N ALA A 143 -17.41 27.21 -2.24
CA ALA A 143 -17.23 25.75 -2.27
C ALA A 143 -18.56 24.97 -2.41
N ASN A 144 -19.66 25.51 -1.89
CA ASN A 144 -20.95 24.82 -1.89
C ASN A 144 -21.65 24.82 -3.27
N VAL A 145 -21.22 25.71 -4.19
CA VAL A 145 -21.75 25.79 -5.56
C VAL A 145 -21.03 24.82 -6.50
N LEU A 146 -19.74 24.54 -6.28
CA LEU A 146 -18.96 23.64 -7.15
C LEU A 146 -19.23 22.15 -6.90
N SER A 147 -19.62 21.76 -5.69
CA SER A 147 -19.89 20.35 -5.35
C SER A 147 -21.12 19.75 -6.05
N ARG A 148 -21.98 20.56 -6.69
CA ARG A 148 -23.16 20.08 -7.42
C ARG A 148 -22.92 19.83 -8.93
N ARG A 149 -21.70 20.01 -9.44
CA ARG A 149 -21.37 19.92 -10.89
C ARG A 149 -20.27 18.92 -11.25
N ALA A 150 -20.10 17.81 -10.53
CA ALA A 150 -19.24 16.73 -11.00
C ALA A 150 -20.06 15.76 -11.89
N PRO A 151 -19.80 15.68 -13.21
CA PRO A 151 -20.49 14.72 -14.08
C PRO A 151 -20.00 13.29 -13.83
N LYS A 152 -20.96 12.35 -13.73
CA LYS A 152 -20.72 10.90 -13.76
C LYS A 152 -19.92 10.55 -15.02
N GLN A 153 -18.71 10.02 -14.84
CA GLN A 153 -17.98 9.39 -15.94
C GLN A 153 -18.71 8.12 -16.38
N THR A 154 -19.15 8.12 -17.63
CA THR A 154 -19.72 6.97 -18.33
C THR A 154 -18.63 5.94 -18.67
N PRO A 155 -18.96 4.63 -18.68
CA PRO A 155 -18.02 3.59 -19.08
C PRO A 155 -17.73 3.68 -20.60
N ARG A 156 -16.47 3.46 -20.99
CA ARG A 156 -16.05 3.34 -22.40
C ARG A 156 -16.09 1.85 -22.83
N PRO A 157 -16.31 1.58 -24.12
CA PRO A 157 -16.82 0.31 -24.66
C PRO A 157 -15.84 -0.86 -24.57
#